data_AF-G7ECR4-F1
#
_entry.id   AF-G7ECR4-F1
#
_cell.length_a   1.000
_cell.length_b   1.000
_cell.length_c   1.000
_cell.angle_alpha   90.00
_cell.angle_beta   90.00
_cell.angle_gamma   90.00
#
_symmetry.space_group_name_H-M   'P 1'
#
loop_
_entity.id
_entity.type
_entity.pdbx_description
1 polymer ?
#
loop_
_entity_poly.entity_id
_entity_poly.type
_entity_poly.pdbx_seq_one_letter_code
_entity_poly.pdbx_strand_id
1 'polypeptide(L)'
;MSAGAWVGEEGSGYIKLGYADYTSSKYRGNNPTFERFEGQNTSLYLEHGLGNNFSIYGSLLHQSYEQEDSVTGTSSASGFGDTEVGIRYQWQAEPFVLSTSF
;
A
#
# COMPACT_ATOMS: atom_id res chain seq x y z
N MET A 1 -10.99 16.62 -3.58
CA MET A 1 -9.72 15.91 -3.32
C MET A 1 -9.57 14.83 -4.36
N SER A 2 -8.61 14.95 -5.27
CA SER A 2 -8.38 13.99 -6.36
C SER A 2 -7.41 12.91 -5.88
N ALA A 3 -7.79 11.65 -6.03
CA ALA A 3 -6.95 10.52 -5.63
C ALA A 3 -5.83 10.29 -6.65
N GLY A 4 -4.59 10.58 -6.25
CA GLY A 4 -3.35 10.01 -6.81
C GLY A 4 -2.88 10.58 -8.14
N ALA A 5 -1.66 11.15 -8.12
CA ALA A 5 -0.75 11.51 -9.22
C ALA A 5 -0.17 12.93 -9.09
N TRP A 6 -0.76 13.77 -8.25
CA TRP A 6 -0.28 15.13 -8.03
C TRP A 6 1.10 15.14 -7.36
N VAL A 7 1.97 16.03 -7.81
CA VAL A 7 3.22 16.37 -7.13
C VAL A 7 3.02 17.68 -6.39
N GLY A 8 3.33 17.68 -5.09
CA GLY A 8 3.27 18.88 -4.26
C GLY A 8 4.28 19.96 -4.69
N GLU A 9 3.97 21.21 -4.39
CA GLU A 9 4.91 22.33 -4.51
C GLU A 9 6.18 22.09 -3.67
N GLU A 10 7.27 22.80 -3.98
CA GLU A 10 8.52 22.70 -3.23
C GLU A 10 8.29 22.93 -1.73
N GLY A 11 8.80 22.01 -0.91
CA GLY A 11 8.66 22.08 0.54
C GLY A 11 7.31 21.58 1.07
N SER A 12 6.30 21.41 0.22
CA SER A 12 5.02 20.83 0.61
C SER A 12 5.11 19.31 0.70
N GLY A 13 4.18 18.69 1.43
CA GLY A 13 4.13 17.24 1.53
C GLY A 13 2.86 16.79 2.23
N TYR A 14 2.62 15.48 2.18
CA TYR A 14 1.51 14.89 2.91
C TYR A 14 1.88 13.52 3.45
N ILE A 15 1.14 13.16 4.49
CA ILE A 15 1.19 11.84 5.12
C ILE A 15 -0.15 11.17 4.85
N LYS A 16 -0.10 9.92 4.42
CA LYS A 16 -1.29 9.08 4.26
C LYS A 16 -1.13 7.87 5.16
N LEU A 17 -2.08 7.71 6.06
CA LEU A 17 -2.25 6.51 6.87
C LEU A 17 -3.39 5.69 6.29
N GLY A 18 -3.13 4.41 6.05
CA GLY A 18 -4.11 3.46 5.56
C GLY A 18 -4.30 2.33 6.57
N TYR A 19 -5.54 1.88 6.71
CA TYR A 19 -5.87 0.63 7.39
C TYR A 19 -6.82 -0.15 6.47
N ALA A 20 -6.56 -1.44 6.30
CA ALA A 20 -7.40 -2.34 5.55
C ALA A 20 -7.46 -3.70 6.25
N ASP A 21 -8.66 -4.23 6.37
CA ASP A 21 -8.94 -5.59 6.81
C ASP A 21 -9.44 -6.44 5.64
N TYR A 22 -9.18 -7.74 5.72
CA TYR A 22 -9.64 -8.70 4.73
C TYR A 22 -9.94 -10.03 5.39
N THR A 23 -11.10 -10.60 5.06
CA THR A 23 -11.51 -11.94 5.52
C THR A 23 -11.96 -12.76 4.32
N SER A 24 -11.57 -14.04 4.31
CA SER A 24 -12.05 -15.01 3.32
C SER A 24 -12.27 -16.38 3.95
N SER A 25 -13.39 -17.00 3.61
CA SER A 25 -13.68 -18.42 3.85
C SER A 25 -13.57 -19.26 2.57
N LYS A 26 -13.00 -18.69 1.51
CA LYS A 26 -12.78 -19.37 0.23
C LYS A 26 -11.32 -19.25 -0.19
N TYR A 27 -10.74 -20.38 -0.57
CA TYR A 27 -9.42 -20.40 -1.18
C TYR A 27 -9.54 -20.26 -2.70
N ARG A 28 -8.75 -19.35 -3.29
CA ARG A 28 -8.63 -19.26 -4.75
C ARG A 28 -7.60 -20.27 -5.24
N GLY A 29 -8.07 -21.45 -5.64
CA GLY A 29 -7.21 -22.55 -6.12
C GLY A 29 -7.70 -23.89 -5.59
N ASN A 30 -6.80 -24.87 -5.55
CA ASN A 30 -7.10 -26.17 -4.97
C ASN A 30 -6.48 -26.29 -3.57
N ASN A 31 -7.23 -25.87 -2.56
CA ASN A 31 -6.96 -26.19 -1.16
C ASN A 31 -8.28 -26.60 -0.48
N PRO A 32 -8.61 -27.91 -0.46
CA PRO A 32 -9.87 -28.40 0.09
C PRO A 32 -9.91 -28.36 1.62
N THR A 33 -8.76 -28.17 2.27
CA THR A 33 -8.63 -28.16 3.74
C THR A 33 -8.64 -26.75 4.33
N PHE A 34 -8.58 -25.73 3.48
CA PHE A 34 -8.69 -24.33 3.86
C PHE A 34 -10.05 -24.00 4.49
N GLU A 35 -10.03 -23.30 5.61
CA GLU A 35 -11.25 -22.88 6.32
C GLU A 35 -11.41 -21.36 6.31
N ARG A 36 -10.37 -20.64 6.72
CA ARG A 36 -10.43 -19.19 6.94
C ARG A 36 -9.08 -18.51 6.71
N PHE A 37 -9.13 -17.28 6.22
CA PHE A 37 -8.02 -16.35 6.21
C PHE A 37 -8.51 -14.99 6.70
N GLU A 38 -7.75 -14.38 7.60
CA GLU A 38 -7.92 -13.00 8.04
C GLU A 38 -6.60 -12.27 7.95
N GLY A 39 -6.63 -11.06 7.39
CA GLY A 39 -5.46 -10.22 7.23
C GLY A 39 -5.77 -8.78 7.61
N GLN A 40 -4.82 -8.12 8.26
CA GLN A 40 -4.87 -6.71 8.58
C GLN A 40 -3.62 -6.03 8.04
N ASN A 41 -3.82 -4.87 7.43
CA ASN A 41 -2.79 -4.09 6.78
C ASN A 41 -2.86 -2.66 7.28
N THR A 42 -1.76 -2.17 7.86
CA THR A 42 -1.57 -0.77 8.21
C THR A 42 -0.47 -0.21 7.32
N SER A 43 -0.76 0.85 6.57
CA SER A 43 0.20 1.49 5.68
C SER A 43 0.49 2.93 6.09
N LEU A 44 1.75 3.31 5.96
CA LEU A 44 2.23 4.68 6.04
C LEU A 44 2.81 5.05 4.68
N TYR A 45 2.34 6.14 4.11
CA TYR A 45 2.90 6.74 2.91
C TYR A 45 3.24 8.20 3.18
N LEU A 46 4.44 8.60 2.75
CA LEU A 46 4.96 9.95 2.88
C LEU A 46 5.36 10.46 1.50
N GLU A 47 5.06 11.72 1.20
CA GLU A 47 5.51 12.37 -0.02
C GLU A 47 5.91 13.81 0.26
N HIS A 48 6.99 14.26 -0.37
CA HIS A 48 7.55 15.60 -0.24
C HIS A 48 7.93 16.17 -1.61
N GLY A 49 7.43 17.37 -1.91
CA GLY A 49 7.69 18.09 -3.14
C GLY A 49 9.09 18.71 -3.14
N LEU A 50 9.84 18.44 -4.21
CA LEU A 50 11.20 18.95 -4.43
C LEU A 50 11.21 20.19 -5.36
N GLY A 51 10.03 20.65 -5.79
CA GLY A 51 9.90 21.66 -6.85
C GLY A 51 10.13 21.09 -8.24
N ASN A 52 9.99 21.92 -9.28
CA ASN A 52 10.17 21.54 -10.68
C ASN A 52 9.38 20.28 -11.10
N ASN A 53 8.18 20.10 -10.55
CA ASN A 53 7.32 18.93 -10.76
C ASN A 53 7.90 17.59 -10.27
N PHE A 54 8.87 17.61 -9.35
CA PHE A 54 9.40 16.41 -8.69
C PHE A 54 8.93 16.27 -7.24
N SER A 55 8.78 15.02 -6.79
CA SER A 55 8.65 14.67 -5.39
C SER A 55 9.43 13.40 -5.07
N ILE A 56 9.84 13.26 -3.82
CA ILE A 56 10.27 11.99 -3.25
C ILE A 56 9.11 11.41 -2.45
N TYR A 57 8.94 10.10 -2.50
CA TYR A 57 7.95 9.40 -1.69
C TYR A 57 8.56 8.16 -1.03
N GLY A 58 7.91 7.72 0.04
CA GLY A 58 8.20 6.45 0.68
C GLY A 58 6.94 5.78 1.20
N SER A 59 6.92 4.45 1.19
CA SER A 59 5.82 3.64 1.70
C SER A 59 6.34 2.55 2.63
N LEU A 60 5.60 2.31 3.71
CA LEU A 60 5.84 1.22 4.65
C LEU A 60 4.51 0.51 4.93
N LEU A 61 4.50 -0.80 4.79
CA LEU A 61 3.36 -1.65 5.11
C LEU A 61 3.69 -2.51 6.32
N HIS A 62 2.82 -2.53 7.32
CA HIS A 62 2.79 -3.56 8.34
C HIS A 62 1.59 -4.47 8.10
N GLN A 63 1.84 -5.77 7.99
CA GLN A 63 0.82 -6.77 7.73
C GLN A 63 0.82 -7.82 8.83
N SER A 64 -0.36 -8.20 9.28
CA SER A 64 -0.60 -9.41 10.06
C SER A 64 -1.62 -10.29 9.37
N TYR A 65 -1.50 -11.61 9.56
CA TYR A 65 -2.52 -12.55 9.11
C TYR A 65 -2.66 -13.73 10.06
N GLU A 66 -3.84 -14.34 10.00
CA GLU A 66 -4.16 -15.64 10.56
C GLU A 66 -4.85 -16.48 9.48
N GLN A 67 -4.46 -17.73 9.35
CA GLN A 67 -5.03 -18.69 8.41
C GLN A 67 -5.36 -19.99 9.14
N GLU A 68 -6.58 -20.47 8.97
CA GLU A 68 -7.03 -21.76 9.48
C GLU A 68 -7.13 -22.79 8.35
N ASP A 69 -6.57 -23.96 8.63
CA ASP A 69 -6.64 -25.14 7.78
C ASP A 69 -6.94 -26.36 8.65
N SER A 70 -7.92 -27.17 8.22
CA SER A 70 -8.40 -28.34 8.96
C SER A 70 -7.36 -29.44 9.19
N VAL A 71 -6.26 -29.47 8.41
CA VAL A 71 -5.19 -30.46 8.52
C VAL A 71 -3.95 -29.90 9.21
N THR A 72 -3.52 -28.69 8.83
CA THR A 72 -2.30 -28.10 9.38
C THR A 72 -2.53 -27.23 10.61
N GLY A 73 -3.79 -26.97 10.97
CA GLY A 73 -4.17 -26.07 12.05
C GLY A 73 -4.00 -24.60 11.68
N THR A 74 -3.92 -23.74 12.70
CA THR A 74 -3.78 -22.29 12.54
C THR A 74 -2.33 -21.88 12.29
N SER A 75 -2.11 -21.05 11.27
CA SER A 75 -0.83 -20.36 11.01
C SER A 75 -1.03 -18.85 11.05
N SER A 76 -0.04 -18.13 11.56
CA SER A 76 -0.10 -16.67 11.66
C SER A 76 1.28 -16.04 11.48
N ALA A 77 1.29 -14.80 11.02
CA ALA A 77 2.51 -13.99 10.99
C ALA A 77 2.17 -12.51 11.14
N SER A 78 3.15 -11.72 11.59
CA SER A 78 3.06 -10.27 11.67
C SER A 78 4.43 -9.66 11.38
N GLY A 79 4.47 -8.60 10.58
CA GLY A 79 5.72 -7.92 10.29
C GLY A 79 5.59 -6.77 9.31
N PHE A 80 6.72 -6.10 9.07
CA PHE A 80 6.83 -5.12 8.01
C PHE A 80 7.03 -5.82 6.67
N GLY A 81 6.27 -5.41 5.67
CA GLY A 81 6.50 -5.78 4.27
C GLY A 81 7.63 -4.97 3.66
N ASP A 82 7.72 -5.03 2.33
CA ASP A 82 8.74 -4.30 1.59
C ASP A 82 8.55 -2.80 1.76
N THR A 83 9.66 -2.10 2.03
CA THR A 83 9.69 -0.64 2.10
C THR A 83 10.02 -0.10 0.72
N GLU A 84 9.22 0.85 0.24
CA GLU A 84 9.48 1.53 -1.03
C GLU A 84 9.98 2.94 -0.77
N VAL A 85 10.96 3.37 -1.56
CA VAL A 85 11.37 4.77 -1.67
C VAL A 85 11.54 5.05 -3.15
N GLY A 86 10.95 6.14 -3.61
CA GLY A 86 10.93 6.46 -5.02
C GLY A 86 10.84 7.94 -5.31
N ILE A 87 10.97 8.26 -6.59
CA ILE A 87 10.85 9.63 -7.10
C ILE A 87 9.66 9.66 -8.05
N ARG A 88 8.83 10.70 -7.93
CA ARG A 88 7.75 10.97 -8.88
C ARG A 88 8.02 12.26 -9.65
N TYR A 89 7.77 12.20 -10.95
CA TYR A 89 7.75 13.36 -11.84
C TYR A 89 6.35 13.56 -12.43
N GLN A 90 5.84 14.79 -12.39
CA GLN A 90 4.56 15.16 -12.98
C GLN A 90 4.77 15.83 -14.35
N TRP A 91 4.29 15.16 -15.39
CA TRP A 91 4.32 15.63 -16.78
C TRP A 91 3.25 16.69 -17.04
N GLN A 92 2.06 16.50 -16.45
CA GLN A 92 0.90 17.35 -16.68
C GLN A 92 0.02 17.36 -15.43
N ALA A 93 -0.62 18.51 -15.17
CA ALA A 93 -1.53 18.71 -14.05
C ALA A 93 -2.97 19.03 -14.50
N GLU A 94 -3.13 19.70 -15.64
CA GLU A 94 -4.42 20.09 -16.20
C GLU A 94 -4.51 19.78 -17.71
N PRO A 95 -5.70 19.43 -18.23
CA PRO A 95 -6.95 19.20 -17.50
C PRO A 95 -6.98 17.85 -16.76
N PHE A 96 -5.93 17.04 -16.87
CA PHE A 96 -5.74 15.78 -16.16
C PHE A 96 -4.32 15.69 -15.63
N VAL A 97 -4.12 14.84 -14.62
CA VAL A 97 -2.80 14.59 -14.06
C VAL A 97 -2.14 13.41 -14.74
N LEU A 98 -0.89 13.59 -15.16
CA LEU A 98 -0.03 12.52 -15.63
C LEU A 98 1.29 12.59 -14.87
N SER A 99 1.64 11.50 -14.18
CA SER A 99 2.89 11.38 -13.46
C SER A 99 3.52 10.00 -13.64
N THR A 100 4.84 9.92 -13.59
CA THR A 100 5.60 8.67 -13.55
C THR A 100 6.28 8.55 -12.19
N SER A 101 6.37 7.32 -11.66
CA SER A 101 7.06 7.02 -10.41
C SER A 101 8.04 5.87 -10.65
N PHE A 102 9.22 5.96 -10.05
CA PHE A 102 10.32 5.00 -10.14
C PHE A 102 10.70 4.51 -8.75
#